data_AF-A0A5C7V4Y4-F1
#
_entry.id   AF-A0A5C7V4Y4-F1
#
_cell.length_a   1.000
_cell.length_b   1.000
_cell.length_c   1.000
_cell.angle_alpha   90.00
_cell.angle_beta   90.00
_cell.angle_gamma   90.00
#
_symmetry.space_group_name_H-M   'P 1'
#
loop_
_entity.id
_entity.type
_entity.pdbx_description
1 polymer ?
#
loop_
_entity_poly.entity_id
_entity_poly.type
_entity_poly.pdbx_seq_one_letter_code
_entity_poly.pdbx_strand_id
1 'polypeptide(L)'
;VPLTIPLLTGPAAISTMIIYAQRARGWWEEAMLVAYGVAVGLAVYLAFSASGRISRLLGRTGIDIMTKLMGLILAALAVEIMADGLKELFVALRAAPR
;
A
#
# COMPACT_ATOMS: atom_id res chain seq x y z
N VAL A 1 14.94 -2.41 0.28
CA VAL A 1 14.51 -2.50 -1.13
C VAL A 1 13.18 -3.24 -1.30
N PRO A 2 12.97 -4.46 -0.74
CA PRO A 2 11.72 -5.19 -0.97
C PRO A 2 10.48 -4.61 -0.25
N LEU A 3 10.61 -3.67 0.68
CA LEU A 3 9.47 -2.99 1.36
C LEU A 3 8.75 -2.01 0.44
N THR A 4 9.46 -1.36 -0.46
CA THR A 4 8.93 -0.27 -1.30
C THR A 4 7.88 -0.79 -2.26
N ILE A 5 8.14 -1.95 -2.86
CA ILE A 5 7.27 -2.54 -3.89
C ILE A 5 5.87 -2.88 -3.33
N PRO A 6 5.73 -3.63 -2.22
CA PRO A 6 4.44 -3.97 -1.65
C PRO A 6 3.77 -2.86 -0.84
N LEU A 7 4.53 -1.97 -0.17
CA LEU A 7 3.94 -0.95 0.69
C LEU A 7 3.60 0.36 -0.05
N LEU A 8 4.49 0.83 -0.95
CA LEU A 8 4.31 2.11 -1.65
C LEU A 8 3.61 1.97 -3.00
N THR A 9 3.87 0.88 -3.72
CA THR A 9 3.24 0.54 -5.01
C THR A 9 2.36 -0.69 -4.90
N GLY A 10 1.94 -1.04 -3.68
CA GLY A 10 1.11 -2.22 -3.46
C GLY A 10 -0.23 -2.15 -4.19
N PRO A 11 -0.79 -3.29 -4.63
CA PRO A 11 -2.09 -3.34 -5.29
C PRO A 11 -3.21 -2.73 -4.44
N ALA A 12 -3.09 -2.79 -3.11
CA ALA A 12 -4.02 -2.15 -2.17
C ALA A 12 -4.02 -0.62 -2.30
N ALA A 13 -2.85 0.02 -2.35
CA ALA A 13 -2.73 1.48 -2.51
C ALA A 13 -3.21 1.95 -3.90
N ILE A 14 -2.96 1.15 -4.94
CA ILE A 14 -3.46 1.41 -6.28
C ILE A 14 -4.98 1.29 -6.32
N SER A 15 -5.54 0.22 -5.74
CA SER A 15 -6.99 -0.02 -5.70
C SER A 15 -7.74 1.10 -4.96
N THR A 16 -7.23 1.54 -3.81
CA THR A 16 -7.85 2.66 -3.08
C THR A 16 -7.78 3.95 -3.88
N MET A 17 -6.66 4.24 -4.54
CA MET A 17 -6.55 5.43 -5.40
C MET A 17 -7.54 5.39 -6.57
N ILE A 18 -7.73 4.22 -7.20
CA ILE A 18 -8.73 4.03 -8.27
C ILE A 18 -10.16 4.22 -7.72
N ILE A 19 -10.50 3.62 -6.58
CA ILE A 19 -11.83 3.77 -5.96
C ILE A 19 -12.11 5.25 -5.62
N TYR A 20 -11.12 5.97 -5.10
CA TYR A 20 -11.25 7.39 -4.81
C TYR A 20 -11.35 8.24 -6.07
N ALA A 21 -10.57 7.93 -7.12
CA ALA A 21 -10.68 8.60 -8.41
C ALA A 21 -12.06 8.39 -9.06
N GLN A 22 -12.65 7.20 -8.95
CA GLN A 22 -14.02 6.92 -9.43
C GLN A 22 -15.11 7.65 -8.64
N ARG A 23 -14.82 8.08 -7.40
CA ARG A 23 -15.75 8.84 -6.55
C ARG A 23 -15.63 10.35 -6.74
N ALA A 24 -14.51 10.85 -7.24
CA ALA A 24 -14.34 12.26 -7.59
C ALA A 24 -15.21 12.56 -8.81
N ARG A 25 -16.25 13.39 -8.64
CA ARG A 25 -17.16 13.78 -9.71
C ARG A 25 -17.00 15.26 -10.10
N GLY A 26 -16.13 16.02 -9.41
CA GLY A 26 -15.82 17.41 -9.71
C GLY A 26 -14.32 17.70 -9.90
N TRP A 27 -14.01 18.74 -10.67
CA TRP A 27 -12.62 19.17 -10.98
C TRP A 27 -11.81 19.51 -9.71
N TRP A 28 -12.48 19.95 -8.64
CA TRP A 28 -11.85 20.23 -7.35
C TRP A 28 -11.40 18.98 -6.60
N GLU A 29 -12.20 17.90 -6.67
CA GLU A 29 -11.91 16.63 -6.00
C GLU A 29 -10.77 15.89 -6.70
N GLU A 30 -10.72 15.96 -8.04
CA GLU A 30 -9.58 15.45 -8.80
C GLU A 30 -8.28 16.22 -8.48
N ALA A 31 -8.34 17.55 -8.41
CA ALA A 31 -7.17 18.36 -8.04
C ALA A 31 -6.67 18.03 -6.63
N MET A 32 -7.57 17.78 -5.67
CA MET A 32 -7.22 17.31 -4.32
C MET A 32 -6.57 15.92 -4.35
N LEU A 33 -7.08 14.98 -5.14
CA LEU A 33 -6.49 13.64 -5.30
C LEU A 33 -5.05 13.73 -5.82
N VAL A 34 -4.82 14.55 -6.83
CA VAL A 34 -3.49 14.79 -7.39
C VAL A 34 -2.56 15.45 -6.36
N ALA A 35 -3.06 16.43 -5.60
CA ALA A 35 -2.31 17.07 -4.54
C ALA A 35 -1.87 16.06 -3.45
N TYR A 36 -2.75 15.13 -3.07
CA TYR A 36 -2.39 14.02 -2.17
C TYR A 36 -1.30 13.12 -2.76
N GLY A 37 -1.41 12.76 -4.04
CA GLY A 37 -0.39 11.96 -4.73
C GLY A 37 0.98 12.64 -4.72
N VAL A 38 1.02 13.95 -5.01
CA VAL A 38 2.24 14.75 -4.98
C VAL A 38 2.79 14.87 -3.55
N ALA A 39 1.94 15.09 -2.55
CA ALA A 39 2.36 15.19 -1.16
C ALA A 39 2.99 13.87 -0.65
N VAL A 40 2.38 12.73 -0.97
CA VAL A 40 2.93 11.41 -0.64
C VAL A 40 4.25 11.18 -1.40
N GLY A 41 4.29 11.50 -2.69
CA GLY A 41 5.51 11.39 -3.50
C GLY A 41 6.66 12.22 -2.94
N LEU A 42 6.38 13.45 -2.50
CA LEU A 42 7.36 14.34 -1.87
C LEU A 42 7.83 13.79 -0.52
N ALA A 43 6.92 13.29 0.31
CA ALA A 43 7.27 12.65 1.59
C ALA A 43 8.18 11.43 1.39
N VAL A 44 7.89 10.58 0.40
CA VAL A 44 8.71 9.43 0.04
C VAL A 44 10.08 9.87 -0.46
N TYR A 45 10.13 10.88 -1.32
CA TYR A 45 11.38 11.46 -1.83
C TYR A 45 12.27 11.96 -0.69
N LEU A 46 11.69 12.70 0.27
CA LEU A 46 12.42 13.19 1.45
C LEU A 46 12.91 12.04 2.34
N ALA A 47 12.08 11.02 2.57
CA ALA A 47 12.45 9.85 3.35
C ALA A 47 13.61 9.07 2.69
N PHE A 48 13.60 8.93 1.36
CA PHE A 48 14.67 8.30 0.60
C PHE A 48 15.93 9.14 0.54
N SER A 49 15.82 10.47 0.44
CA SER A 49 16.96 11.38 0.54
C SER A 49 17.65 11.26 1.90
N ALA A 50 16.88 11.07 2.98
CA ALA A 50 17.39 10.83 4.32
C ALA A 50 17.87 9.39 4.59
N SER A 51 17.74 8.47 3.63
CA SER A 51 18.10 7.04 3.76
C SER A 51 19.51 6.82 4.31
N GLY A 52 20.50 7.61 3.86
CA GLY A 52 21.88 7.49 4.34
C GLY A 52 22.08 7.85 5.82
N ARG A 53 21.17 8.61 6.43
CA ARG A 53 21.14 8.83 7.90
C ARG A 53 20.42 7.70 8.61
N ILE A 54 19.27 7.27 8.07
CA ILE A 54 18.45 6.18 8.63
C ILE A 54 19.23 4.87 8.68
N SER A 55 19.97 4.54 7.61
CA SER A 55 20.80 3.34 7.54
C SER A 55 21.92 3.32 8.60
N ARG A 56 22.51 4.48 8.90
CA ARG A 56 23.51 4.60 9.96
C ARG A 56 22.91 4.50 11.36
N LEU A 57 21.67 4.94 11.53
CA LEU A 57 20.94 4.86 12.80
C LEU A 57 20.49 3.43 13.13
N LEU A 58 20.02 2.68 12.12
CA LEU A 58 19.53 1.30 12.30
C LEU A 58 20.65 0.26 12.45
N GLY A 59 21.81 0.50 11.83
CA GLY A 59 22.91 -0.45 11.81
C GLY A 59 22.56 -1.78 11.10
N ARG A 60 23.47 -2.75 11.13
CA ARG A 60 23.29 -4.06 10.45
C ARG A 60 22.16 -4.89 11.07
N THR A 61 22.11 -4.98 12.40
CA THR A 61 21.09 -5.75 13.11
C THR A 61 19.68 -5.20 12.90
N GLY A 62 19.51 -3.87 12.88
CA GLY A 62 18.22 -3.25 12.60
C GLY A 62 17.72 -3.57 11.19
N ILE A 63 18.61 -3.55 10.19
CA ILE A 63 18.26 -3.89 8.80
C ILE A 63 17.83 -5.36 8.67
N ASP A 64 18.49 -6.29 9.36
CA ASP A 64 18.12 -7.71 9.35
C ASP A 64 16.73 -7.96 9.97
N ILE A 65 16.43 -7.30 11.10
CA ILE A 65 15.10 -7.37 11.73
C ILE A 65 14.04 -6.81 10.79
N MET A 66 14.28 -5.64 10.18
CA MET A 66 13.35 -5.02 9.24
C MET A 66 13.06 -5.92 8.04
N THR A 67 14.07 -6.65 7.55
CA THR A 67 13.90 -7.60 6.45
C THR A 67 13.00 -8.77 6.83
N LYS A 68 13.17 -9.31 8.05
CA LYS A 68 12.29 -10.38 8.57
C LYS A 68 10.86 -9.90 8.78
N LEU A 69 10.69 -8.70 9.38
CA LEU A 69 9.38 -8.10 9.60
C LEU A 69 8.64 -7.84 8.30
N MET A 70 9.33 -7.38 7.26
CA MET A 70 8.72 -7.22 5.94
C MET A 70 8.18 -8.54 5.40
N GLY A 71 8.95 -9.63 5.49
CA GLY A 71 8.49 -10.95 5.05
C GLY A 71 7.23 -11.39 5.81
N LEU A 72 7.18 -11.11 7.12
CA LEU A 72 6.01 -11.39 7.95
C LEU A 72 4.78 -10.56 7.56
N ILE A 73 4.96 -9.26 7.32
CA ILE A 73 3.89 -8.35 6.88
C ILE A 73 3.35 -8.77 5.51
N LEU A 74 4.24 -9.13 4.58
CA LEU A 74 3.85 -9.63 3.26
C LEU A 74 3.00 -10.91 3.34
N ALA A 75 3.39 -11.84 4.21
CA ALA A 75 2.62 -13.06 4.45
C ALA A 75 1.24 -12.73 5.05
N ALA A 76 1.19 -11.82 6.02
CA ALA A 76 -0.07 -11.39 6.63
C ALA A 76 -1.00 -10.73 5.60
N LEU A 77 -0.49 -9.80 4.79
CA LEU A 77 -1.24 -9.15 3.70
C LEU A 77 -1.74 -10.16 2.67
N ALA A 78 -0.94 -11.17 2.32
CA ALA A 78 -1.37 -12.20 1.38
C ALA A 78 -2.54 -13.02 1.93
N VAL A 79 -2.51 -13.39 3.20
CA VAL A 79 -3.61 -14.11 3.88
C VAL A 79 -4.85 -13.23 4.00
N GLU A 80 -4.69 -11.94 4.31
CA GLU A 80 -5.77 -10.95 4.37
C GLU A 80 -6.51 -10.84 3.02
N ILE A 81 -5.77 -10.60 1.94
CA ILE A 81 -6.34 -10.49 0.59
C ILE A 81 -7.03 -11.80 0.16
N MET A 82 -6.45 -12.96 0.47
CA MET A 82 -7.09 -14.25 0.20
C MET A 82 -8.38 -14.42 1.00
N ALA A 83 -8.38 -14.09 2.28
CA ALA A 83 -9.55 -14.22 3.14
C ALA A 83 -10.70 -13.31 2.68
N ASP A 84 -10.41 -12.08 2.27
CA ASP A 84 -11.43 -11.16 1.76
C ASP A 84 -11.98 -11.59 0.41
N GLY A 85 -11.12 -12.05 -0.51
CA GLY A 85 -11.55 -12.63 -1.78
C GLY A 85 -12.45 -13.86 -1.59
N LEU A 86 -12.15 -14.74 -0.62
CA LEU A 86 -13.01 -15.89 -0.29
C LEU A 86 -14.38 -15.45 0.25
N LYS A 87 -14.42 -14.46 1.15
CA LYS A 87 -15.70 -13.94 1.68
C LYS A 87 -16.57 -13.40 0.56
N GLU A 88 -16.00 -12.63 -0.35
CA GLU A 88 -16.70 -12.02 -1.47
C GLU A 88 -17.26 -13.09 -2.42
N LEU A 89 -16.49 -14.15 -2.69
CA LEU A 89 -16.92 -15.30 -3.49
C LEU A 89 -18.11 -16.04 -2.86
N PHE A 90 -18.07 -16.32 -1.56
CA PHE A 90 -19.17 -17.01 -0.86
C PHE A 90 -20.46 -16.18 -0.84
N VAL A 91 -20.35 -14.85 -0.67
CA VAL A 91 -21.51 -13.95 -0.77
C VAL A 91 -22.07 -13.93 -2.19
N ALA A 92 -21.21 -13.85 -3.21
CA ALA A 92 -21.63 -13.87 -4.61
C ALA A 92 -22.37 -15.18 -4.98
N LEU A 93 -21.87 -16.33 -4.51
CA LEU A 93 -22.52 -17.63 -4.72
C LEU A 93 -23.89 -17.72 -4.04
N ARG A 94 -24.08 -17.06 -2.89
CA ARG A 94 -25.39 -17.00 -2.19
C ARG A 94 -26.36 -16.02 -2.86
N ALA A 95 -25.84 -14.96 -3.49
CA ALA A 95 -26.63 -13.95 -4.18
C ALA A 95 -27.00 -14.35 -5.62
N ALA A 96 -26.43 -15.44 -6.15
CA ALA A 96 -26.77 -15.96 -7.46
C ALA A 96 -28.27 -16.33 -7.53
N PRO A 97 -29.07 -15.64 -8.36
CA PRO A 97 -30.43 -16.06 -8.62
C PRO A 97 -30.36 -17.39 -9.39
N ARG A 98 -31.16 -18.36 -8.97
CA ARG A 98 -31.35 -19.61 -9.72
C ARG A 98 -31.84 -19.34 -11.13
#